data_AF-A0A2V8Y908-F1
#
_entry.id   AF-A0A2V8Y908-F1
#
_cell.length_a   1.000
_cell.length_b   1.000
_cell.length_c   1.000
_cell.angle_alpha   90.00
_cell.angle_beta   90.00
_cell.angle_gamma   90.00
#
_symmetry.space_group_name_H-M   'P 1'
#
loop_
_entity.id
_entity.type
_entity.pdbx_description
1 polymer ?
#
loop_
_entity_poly.entity_id
_entity_poly.type
_entity_poly.pdbx_seq_one_letter_code
_entity_poly.pdbx_strand_id
1 'polypeptide(L)'
;MSEAEHVDVRAEVNLLRRFGPTLGRPHVDSVASSKHANMKELRVQHRGRPYRVLFAFDPRRTAVLLIGGNKTGKGRWYKEFLPIADRLYDEHLETLRREGLLNG
;
A
#
# COMPACT_ATOMS: atom_id res chain seq x y z
N MET A 1 -8.91 -12.47 -8.90
CA MET A 1 -9.78 -11.37 -8.45
C MET A 1 -10.90 -11.23 -9.47
N SER A 2 -12.13 -10.95 -9.04
CA SER A 2 -13.27 -10.71 -9.93
C SER A 2 -13.34 -9.26 -10.38
N GLU A 3 -14.01 -8.94 -11.49
CA GLU A 3 -14.18 -7.56 -11.96
C GLU A 3 -14.76 -6.62 -10.88
N ALA A 4 -15.70 -7.13 -10.06
CA ALA A 4 -16.30 -6.34 -8.99
C ALA A 4 -15.30 -6.00 -7.87
N GLU A 5 -14.32 -6.86 -7.60
CA GLU A 5 -13.23 -6.56 -6.65
C GLU A 5 -12.30 -5.48 -7.20
N HIS A 6 -12.08 -5.44 -8.52
CA HIS A 6 -11.26 -4.42 -9.17
C HIS A 6 -11.91 -3.03 -9.08
N VAL A 7 -13.23 -2.94 -9.11
CA VAL A 7 -13.96 -1.67 -8.98
C VAL A 7 -13.71 -1.03 -7.61
N ASP A 8 -13.87 -1.79 -6.53
CA ASP A 8 -13.71 -1.25 -5.17
C ASP A 8 -12.26 -0.87 -4.86
N VAL A 9 -11.30 -1.68 -5.29
CA VAL A 9 -9.87 -1.33 -5.19
C VAL A 9 -9.58 -0.06 -5.98
N ARG A 10 -10.13 0.07 -7.20
CA ARG A 10 -9.94 1.26 -8.04
C ARG A 10 -10.55 2.52 -7.42
N ALA A 11 -11.68 2.41 -6.74
CA ALA A 11 -12.29 3.52 -6.02
C ALA A 11 -11.37 4.05 -4.91
N GLU A 12 -10.81 3.16 -4.09
CA GLU A 12 -9.87 3.52 -3.02
C GLU A 12 -8.56 4.08 -3.57
N VAL A 13 -8.05 3.54 -4.68
CA VAL A 13 -6.87 4.09 -5.38
C VAL A 13 -7.16 5.48 -5.94
N ASN A 14 -8.36 5.74 -6.46
CA ASN A 14 -8.73 7.08 -6.94
C ASN A 14 -8.80 8.10 -5.80
N LEU A 15 -9.30 7.70 -4.62
CA LEU A 15 -9.24 8.53 -3.42
C LEU A 15 -7.79 8.84 -3.04
N LEU A 16 -6.92 7.82 -3.03
CA LEU A 16 -5.49 8.00 -2.74
C LEU A 16 -4.82 8.93 -3.76
N ARG A 17 -5.17 8.85 -5.04
CA ARG A 17 -4.67 9.77 -6.08
C ARG A 17 -5.15 11.20 -5.87
N ARG A 18 -6.39 11.39 -5.43
CA ARG A 18 -7.00 12.73 -5.24
C ARG A 18 -6.46 13.44 -4.01
N PHE A 19 -6.32 12.73 -2.90
CA PHE A 19 -5.98 13.31 -1.60
C PHE A 19 -4.52 13.07 -1.20
N GLY A 20 -3.84 12.12 -1.83
CA GLY A 20 -2.42 11.87 -1.58
C GLY A 20 -2.14 11.60 -0.10
N PRO A 21 -1.07 12.19 0.48
CA PRO A 21 -0.70 11.99 1.87
C PRO A 21 -1.74 12.43 2.91
N THR A 22 -2.73 13.26 2.53
CA THR A 22 -3.78 13.72 3.47
C THR A 22 -4.94 12.73 3.59
N LEU A 23 -4.96 11.65 2.78
CA LEU A 23 -5.94 10.59 2.94
C LEU A 23 -5.64 9.78 4.21
N GLY A 24 -6.56 9.84 5.17
CA GLY A 24 -6.47 9.14 6.45
C GLY A 24 -7.56 8.08 6.63
N ARG A 25 -7.87 7.76 7.90
CA ARG A 25 -8.96 6.85 8.24
C ARG A 25 -10.31 7.41 7.73
N PRO A 26 -11.23 6.55 7.28
CA PRO A 26 -11.19 5.09 7.34
C PRO A 26 -10.46 4.41 6.18
N HIS A 27 -9.97 5.14 5.18
CA HIS A 27 -9.42 4.58 3.93
C HIS A 27 -7.97 4.14 4.08
N VAL A 28 -7.19 4.87 4.87
CA VAL A 28 -5.76 4.62 5.06
C VAL A 28 -5.44 4.48 6.55
N ASP A 29 -4.50 3.58 6.87
CA ASP A 29 -3.87 3.49 8.18
C ASP A 29 -2.35 3.30 8.05
N SER A 30 -1.62 3.56 9.14
CA SER A 30 -0.16 3.34 9.20
C SER A 30 0.16 1.92 9.66
N VAL A 31 1.25 1.34 9.15
CA VAL A 31 1.71 -0.01 9.53
C VAL A 31 2.96 0.09 10.40
N ALA A 32 2.76 0.11 11.72
CA ALA A 32 3.83 0.37 12.68
C ALA A 32 4.91 -0.73 12.77
N SER A 33 4.59 -1.97 12.41
CA SER A 33 5.52 -3.11 12.48
C SER A 33 6.43 -3.24 11.26
N SER A 34 6.35 -2.30 10.32
CA SER A 34 7.16 -2.24 9.11
C SER A 34 8.59 -1.79 9.43
N LYS A 35 9.58 -2.28 8.68
CA LYS A 35 10.94 -1.67 8.75
C LYS A 35 10.95 -0.23 8.20
N HIS A 36 10.00 0.08 7.32
CA HIS A 36 9.80 1.40 6.73
C HIS A 36 8.71 2.17 7.48
N ALA A 37 9.09 3.26 8.17
CA ALA A 37 8.18 4.06 8.99
C ALA A 37 7.03 4.74 8.21
N ASN A 38 7.20 4.89 6.89
CA ASN A 38 6.19 5.46 5.99
C ASN A 38 5.28 4.40 5.33
N MET A 39 5.40 3.12 5.71
CA MET A 39 4.52 2.06 5.22
C MET A 39 3.09 2.25 5.72
N LYS A 40 2.14 2.12 4.79
CA LYS A 40 0.71 2.35 4.99
C LYS A 40 -0.10 1.20 4.43
N GLU A 41 -1.35 1.10 4.87
CA GLU A 41 -2.34 0.21 4.28
C GLU A 41 -3.53 1.01 3.72
N LEU A 42 -3.94 0.67 2.50
CA LEU A 42 -5.22 1.07 1.93
C LEU A 42 -6.27 0.02 2.33
N ARG A 43 -7.41 0.50 2.82
CA ARG A 43 -8.47 -0.32 3.43
C ARG A 43 -9.65 -0.41 2.47
N VAL A 44 -9.72 -1.51 1.74
CA VAL A 44 -10.80 -1.80 0.80
C VAL A 44 -11.80 -2.75 1.46
N GLN A 45 -13.08 -2.48 1.32
CA GLN A 45 -14.16 -3.34 1.82
C GLN A 45 -15.01 -3.81 0.64
N HIS A 46 -14.90 -5.09 0.27
CA HIS A 46 -15.66 -5.66 -0.86
C HIS A 46 -16.62 -6.73 -0.34
N ARG A 47 -17.94 -6.46 -0.40
CA ARG A 47 -18.99 -7.43 -0.03
C ARG A 47 -18.77 -8.13 1.33
N GLY A 48 -18.39 -7.37 2.35
CA GLY A 48 -18.10 -7.92 3.69
C GLY A 48 -16.68 -8.49 3.87
N ARG A 49 -15.90 -8.64 2.80
CA ARG A 49 -14.51 -9.14 2.85
C ARG A 49 -13.52 -7.96 2.91
N PRO A 50 -12.62 -7.93 3.92
CA PRO A 50 -11.61 -6.89 4.02
C PRO A 50 -10.45 -7.19 3.07
N TYR A 51 -10.20 -6.31 2.12
CA TYR A 51 -8.98 -6.31 1.31
C TYR A 51 -8.05 -5.22 1.82
N ARG A 52 -6.74 -5.48 1.80
CA ARG A 52 -5.72 -4.47 2.10
C ARG A 52 -4.70 -4.41 0.98
N VAL A 53 -4.20 -3.21 0.73
CA VAL A 53 -3.04 -2.97 -0.13
C VAL A 53 -1.98 -2.27 0.71
N LEU A 54 -0.81 -2.88 0.86
CA LEU A 54 0.35 -2.22 1.45
C LEU A 54 0.97 -1.28 0.41
N PHE A 55 1.27 -0.06 0.83
CA PHE A 55 1.85 0.97 -0.02
C PHE A 55 2.72 1.92 0.80
N ALA A 56 3.58 2.66 0.12
CA ALA A 56 4.37 3.73 0.72
C ALA A 56 4.43 4.93 -0.23
N PHE A 57 4.65 6.12 0.32
CA PHE A 57 5.04 7.27 -0.50
C PHE A 57 6.56 7.27 -0.66
N ASP A 58 7.03 7.20 -1.90
CA ASP A 58 8.46 7.31 -2.20
C ASP A 58 8.98 8.75 -1.95
N PRO A 59 10.32 8.98 -2.01
CA PRO A 59 10.89 10.32 -1.81
C PRO A 59 10.37 11.39 -2.77
N ARG A 60 9.82 10.99 -3.93
CA ARG A 60 9.20 11.89 -4.91
C ARG A 60 7.72 12.14 -4.62
N ARG A 61 7.25 11.74 -3.43
CA ARG A 61 5.85 11.84 -2.97
C ARG A 61 4.88 11.06 -3.86
N THR A 62 5.36 10.02 -4.54
CA THR A 62 4.52 9.14 -5.36
C THR A 62 4.09 7.94 -4.52
N ALA A 63 2.78 7.65 -4.49
CA ALA A 63 2.26 6.45 -3.85
C ALA A 63 2.62 5.20 -4.67
N VAL A 64 3.36 4.28 -4.07
CA VAL A 64 3.77 3.01 -4.68
C VAL A 64 2.94 1.90 -4.04
N LEU A 65 2.02 1.31 -4.80
CA LEU A 65 1.24 0.16 -4.37
C LEU A 65 2.11 -1.10 -4.49
N LEU A 66 2.37 -1.78 -3.36
CA LEU A 66 3.37 -2.84 -3.29
C LEU A 66 2.73 -4.22 -3.43
N ILE A 67 1.76 -4.52 -2.57
CA ILE A 67 1.10 -5.82 -2.54
C ILE A 67 -0.29 -5.70 -1.93
N GLY A 68 -1.25 -6.43 -2.49
CA GLY A 68 -2.62 -6.46 -2.00
C GLY A 68 -3.16 -7.87 -1.82
N GLY A 69 -4.09 -8.04 -0.89
CA GLY A 69 -4.70 -9.33 -0.63
C GLY A 69 -5.89 -9.27 0.30
N ASN A 70 -6.63 -10.37 0.36
CA ASN A 70 -7.72 -10.55 1.31
C ASN A 70 -7.15 -10.74 2.72
N LYS A 71 -7.59 -9.90 3.66
CA LYS A 71 -7.13 -9.89 5.06
C LYS A 71 -7.95 -10.82 5.98
N THR A 72 -8.84 -11.65 5.43
CA THR A 72 -9.57 -12.64 6.22
C THR A 72 -8.55 -13.55 6.94
N GLY A 73 -8.52 -13.54 8.28
CA GLY A 73 -7.46 -14.18 9.08
C GLY A 73 -6.35 -13.23 9.59
N LYS A 74 -6.76 -12.09 10.16
CA LYS A 74 -5.96 -10.91 10.58
C LYS A 74 -4.52 -11.16 11.07
N GLY A 75 -4.26 -12.26 11.80
CA GLY A 75 -2.98 -12.52 12.47
C GLY A 75 -1.84 -13.02 11.59
N ARG A 76 -2.11 -13.78 10.52
CA ARG A 76 -1.06 -14.28 9.61
C ARG A 76 -0.76 -13.31 8.47
N TRP A 77 -1.77 -12.55 8.05
CA TRP A 77 -1.66 -11.65 6.90
C TRP A 77 -0.50 -10.67 7.02
N TYR A 78 -0.34 -9.95 8.14
CA TYR A 78 0.80 -9.03 8.28
C TYR A 78 2.14 -9.77 8.36
N LYS A 79 2.18 -10.95 8.99
CA LYS A 79 3.41 -11.76 9.06
C LYS A 79 3.88 -12.23 7.68
N GLU A 80 2.95 -12.46 6.76
CA GLU A 80 3.22 -12.93 5.40
C GLU A 80 3.45 -11.77 4.41
N PHE A 81 2.57 -10.76 4.43
CA PHE A 81 2.56 -9.69 3.42
C PHE A 81 3.55 -8.56 3.73
N LEU A 82 3.81 -8.28 5.02
CA LEU A 82 4.67 -7.16 5.40
C LEU A 82 6.13 -7.36 4.98
N PRO A 83 6.77 -8.54 5.18
CA PRO A 83 8.13 -8.77 4.67
C PRO A 83 8.24 -8.65 3.16
N ILE A 84 7.17 -9.02 2.42
CA ILE A 84 7.13 -8.89 0.96
C ILE A 84 7.03 -7.43 0.56
N ALA A 85 6.13 -6.66 1.18
CA ALA A 85 6.02 -5.21 0.93
C ALA A 85 7.33 -4.48 1.24
N ASP A 86 7.96 -4.84 2.36
CA ASP A 86 9.25 -4.29 2.78
C ASP A 86 10.36 -4.55 1.76
N ARG A 87 10.42 -5.76 1.18
CA ARG A 87 11.38 -6.08 0.12
C ARG A 87 11.06 -5.33 -1.17
N LEU A 88 9.79 -5.30 -1.59
CA LEU A 88 9.37 -4.60 -2.82
C LEU A 88 9.67 -3.09 -2.74
N TYR A 89 9.53 -2.49 -1.55
CA TYR A 89 9.83 -1.08 -1.38
C TYR A 89 11.34 -0.80 -1.38
N ASP A 90 12.17 -1.69 -0.82
CA ASP A 90 13.64 -1.58 -0.97
C ASP A 90 14.05 -1.63 -2.44
N GLU A 91 13.51 -2.60 -3.20
CA GLU A 91 13.79 -2.75 -4.63
C GLU A 91 13.40 -1.50 -5.43
N HIS A 92 12.27 -0.87 -5.07
CA HIS A 92 11.85 0.40 -5.64
C HIS A 92 12.86 1.52 -5.33
N LEU A 93 13.26 1.67 -4.06
CA LEU A 93 14.22 2.71 -3.65
C LEU A 93 15.59 2.53 -4.34
N GLU A 94 16.09 1.30 -4.43
CA GLU A 94 17.34 1.00 -5.15
C GLU A 94 17.23 1.28 -6.65
N THR A 95 16.06 1.06 -7.24
CA THR A 95 15.81 1.43 -8.64
C THR A 95 15.85 2.94 -8.82
N LEU A 96 15.17 3.71 -7.96
CA LEU A 96 15.25 5.18 -8.01
C LEU A 96 16.67 5.69 -7.82
N ARG A 97 17.46 5.06 -6.95
CA ARG A 97 18.86 5.42 -6.71
C ARG A 97 19.70 5.21 -7.96
N ARG A 98 19.56 4.05 -8.61
CA ARG A 98 20.28 3.71 -9.85
C ARG A 98 19.89 4.63 -11.01
N GLU A 99 18.63 5.03 -11.09
CA GLU A 99 18.11 5.94 -12.11
C GLU A 99 18.41 7.42 -11.83
N GLY A 100 19.05 7.74 -10.69
CA GLY A 100 19.36 9.12 -10.30
C GLY A 100 18.13 9.95 -9.89
N LEU A 101 16.98 9.31 -9.67
CA LEU A 101 15.69 9.96 -9.37
C LEU A 101 15.50 10.29 -7.88
N LEU A 102 16.52 10.03 -7.05
CA LEU A 102 16.56 10.42 -5.64
C LEU A 102 17.33 11.73 -5.38
N ASN A 103 18.01 12.25 -6.40
CA ASN A 103 18.76 13.50 -6.29
C ASN A 103 17.86 14.66 -6.74
N GLY A 104 17.26 15.35 -5.77
CA GLY A 104 16.70 16.68 -5.94
C GLY A 104 17.70 17.74 -5.48
#